data_AF-A0A931L1M7-F1
#
_entry.id   AF-A0A931L1M7-F1
#
_cell.length_a   1.000
_cell.length_b   1.000
_cell.length_c   1.000
_cell.angle_alpha   90.00
_cell.angle_beta   90.00
_cell.angle_gamma   90.00
#
_symmetry.space_group_name_H-M   'P 1'
#
loop_
_entity.id
_entity.type
_entity.pdbx_description
1 polymer ?
#
loop_
_entity_poly.entity_id
_entity_poly.type
_entity_poly.pdbx_seq_one_letter_code
_entity_poly.pdbx_strand_id
1 'polypeptide(L)'
;MPSARLTVRPAVMTTLGAMLSAGLSAVSATGAAAQERQPVVGWRGLLDVYIDETGFMALNPMDLTFAPPPPLDARMTVKSVDGGAVAEWSFYPDYINADAVFARMQPANPADHAFEVGDYVAETTVAGATASRMTFSVVSKSTSDDPFDPGETLTFEGPWQRFGYFTFTPYAKAAREAVELHFWAGLSDAPAGAARAPLRVEVMRNGEIIGHNRKSVPTLGGAWMDRQAAPLFEPHKDNDPNALPLAKSDLERDGTYAVTITRDGDGAVIRQFRFVSAGGKMTPHPRTVPGYEPHTDYITPRVIREGTTGYDFEEAFWLEGEVE
;
A
#
# COMPACT_ATOMS: atom_id res chain seq x y z
N MET A 1 8.81 84.69 -16.76
CA MET A 1 8.26 84.04 -15.56
C MET A 1 9.30 83.05 -15.03
N PRO A 2 9.29 82.71 -13.72
CA PRO A 2 10.46 82.87 -12.81
C PRO A 2 11.57 81.82 -13.04
N SER A 3 12.88 82.10 -12.79
CA SER A 3 13.55 82.41 -11.49
C SER A 3 13.40 81.23 -10.50
N ALA A 4 14.39 80.68 -9.78
CA ALA A 4 15.77 81.04 -9.42
C ALA A 4 16.56 79.74 -9.05
N ARG A 5 17.84 79.63 -8.63
CA ARG A 5 18.99 80.55 -8.34
C ARG A 5 20.32 79.71 -8.28
N LEU A 6 21.46 80.35 -8.00
CA LEU A 6 22.75 79.70 -7.61
C LEU A 6 22.66 79.02 -6.21
N THR A 7 23.58 78.13 -5.76
CA THR A 7 24.85 78.52 -5.05
C THR A 7 25.76 77.32 -4.69
N VAL A 8 27.02 77.39 -5.16
CA VAL A 8 28.35 77.02 -4.56
C VAL A 8 28.55 75.81 -3.59
N ARG A 9 29.41 74.87 -4.04
CA ARG A 9 30.57 74.15 -3.40
C ARG A 9 30.77 74.20 -1.86
N PRO A 10 31.23 73.10 -1.20
CA PRO A 10 32.66 72.72 -1.24
C PRO A 10 32.99 71.21 -1.27
N ALA A 11 34.28 70.89 -1.37
CA ALA A 11 34.83 69.53 -1.35
C ALA A 11 35.16 69.05 0.08
N VAL A 12 35.11 67.73 0.29
CA VAL A 12 35.67 67.04 1.46
C VAL A 12 36.50 65.85 0.98
N MET A 13 37.56 65.55 1.73
CA MET A 13 38.66 64.64 1.44
C MET A 13 38.63 63.45 2.42
N THR A 14 39.41 62.38 2.15
CA THR A 14 39.65 61.21 3.05
C THR A 14 38.41 60.29 3.25
N THR A 15 38.53 58.97 3.48
CA THR A 15 39.64 58.18 4.07
C THR A 15 39.73 56.76 3.48
N LEU A 16 40.89 56.11 3.62
CA LEU A 16 41.07 54.65 3.45
C LEU A 16 40.13 53.85 4.38
N GLY A 17 39.69 52.68 3.91
CA GLY A 17 39.02 51.66 4.72
C GLY A 17 39.14 50.29 4.07
N ALA A 18 40.13 49.49 4.47
CA ALA A 18 40.30 48.13 3.97
C ALA A 18 39.36 47.17 4.71
N MET A 19 38.66 46.31 3.97
CA MET A 19 38.18 45.02 4.47
C MET A 19 38.52 43.92 3.47
N LEU A 20 39.69 43.33 3.68
CA LEU A 20 39.98 41.97 3.26
C LEU A 20 39.19 40.99 4.14
N SER A 21 39.06 39.74 3.67
CA SER A 21 38.72 38.57 4.49
C SER A 21 37.25 38.35 4.89
N ALA A 22 36.36 38.20 3.90
CA ALA A 22 35.25 37.25 4.03
C ALA A 22 35.77 35.88 3.56
N GLY A 23 36.28 35.07 4.49
CA GLY A 23 36.87 33.76 4.18
C GLY A 23 35.83 32.76 3.68
N LEU A 24 36.17 31.98 2.66
CA LEU A 24 35.40 30.80 2.26
C LEU A 24 35.40 29.78 3.41
N SER A 25 34.28 29.70 4.11
CA SER A 25 33.90 28.55 4.95
C SER A 25 32.61 27.92 4.41
N ALA A 26 32.59 27.67 3.09
CA ALA A 26 31.68 26.68 2.50
C ALA A 26 32.17 25.28 2.90
N VAL A 27 32.03 24.95 4.18
CA VAL A 27 32.37 23.63 4.71
C VAL A 27 31.45 22.61 4.05
N SER A 28 32.06 21.62 3.42
CA SER A 28 31.38 20.62 2.61
C SER A 28 30.28 19.90 3.40
N ALA A 29 29.02 20.18 3.07
CA ALA A 29 27.88 19.33 3.44
C ALA A 29 27.84 18.03 2.59
N THR A 30 29.00 17.45 2.30
CA THR A 30 29.17 16.16 1.65
C THR A 30 28.99 15.05 2.70
N GLY A 31 27.75 14.86 3.13
CA GLY A 31 27.41 13.93 4.22
C GLY A 31 25.94 13.52 4.25
N ALA A 32 25.05 14.34 3.69
CA ALA A 32 23.70 13.93 3.33
C ALA A 32 23.55 14.04 1.81
N ALA A 33 23.72 12.93 1.11
CA ALA A 33 22.93 12.72 -0.11
C ALA A 33 21.49 12.58 0.38
N ALA A 34 20.82 13.74 0.55
CA ALA A 34 19.44 13.78 1.00
C ALA A 34 18.63 12.86 0.10
N GLN A 35 17.91 11.94 0.72
CA GLN A 35 17.12 10.95 0.01
C GLN A 35 16.12 11.74 -0.84
N GLU A 36 16.33 11.77 -2.16
CA GLU A 36 15.67 12.70 -3.08
C GLU A 36 14.14 12.47 -3.15
N ARG A 37 13.69 11.36 -2.58
CA ARG A 37 12.30 10.93 -2.51
C ARG A 37 11.87 10.91 -1.05
N GLN A 38 10.67 11.44 -0.81
CA GLN A 38 10.01 11.39 0.49
C GLN A 38 9.75 9.92 0.89
N PRO A 39 9.81 9.58 2.19
CA PRO A 39 9.47 8.23 2.67
C PRO A 39 8.04 7.83 2.29
N VAL A 40 7.80 6.52 2.14
CA VAL A 40 6.50 5.92 1.80
C VAL A 40 6.34 4.61 2.56
N VAL A 41 5.23 4.43 3.27
CA VAL A 41 4.87 3.13 3.85
C VAL A 41 4.40 2.18 2.74
N GLY A 42 4.99 1.00 2.67
CA GLY A 42 4.61 -0.03 1.71
C GLY A 42 3.15 -0.41 1.90
N TRP A 43 2.35 -0.27 0.85
CA TRP A 43 0.89 -0.42 0.89
C TRP A 43 0.45 -1.78 1.46
N ARG A 44 1.22 -2.83 1.21
CA ARG A 44 1.00 -4.15 1.81
C ARG A 44 1.05 -4.13 3.34
N GLY A 45 1.95 -3.36 3.96
CA GLY A 45 2.04 -3.24 5.43
C GLY A 45 0.90 -2.42 6.04
N LEU A 46 0.31 -1.49 5.28
CA LEU A 46 -0.92 -0.78 5.69
C LEU A 46 -2.15 -1.68 5.62
N LEU A 47 -2.15 -2.65 4.71
CA LEU A 47 -3.23 -3.63 4.54
C LEU A 47 -3.09 -4.87 5.44
N ASP A 48 -1.85 -5.27 5.77
CA ASP A 48 -1.55 -6.37 6.69
C ASP A 48 -1.68 -5.97 8.17
N VAL A 49 -2.66 -5.13 8.53
CA VAL A 49 -3.03 -4.86 9.94
C VAL A 49 -3.96 -5.95 10.46
N TYR A 50 -3.88 -6.26 11.76
CA TYR A 50 -4.86 -7.14 12.40
C TYR A 50 -6.14 -6.35 12.65
N ILE A 51 -7.28 -6.95 12.36
CA ILE A 51 -8.63 -6.42 12.59
C ILE A 51 -9.53 -7.58 13.06
N ASP A 52 -10.50 -7.29 13.94
CA ASP A 52 -11.59 -8.22 14.28
C ASP A 52 -12.99 -7.57 14.36
N GLU A 53 -13.99 -8.43 14.58
CA GLU A 53 -15.42 -8.10 14.61
C GLU A 53 -15.85 -7.19 15.77
N THR A 54 -14.95 -6.88 16.71
CA THR A 54 -15.21 -5.98 17.85
C THR A 54 -14.84 -4.52 17.56
N GLY A 55 -14.37 -4.20 16.35
CA GLY A 55 -13.84 -2.88 16.01
C GLY A 55 -12.37 -2.70 16.39
N PHE A 56 -11.72 -3.75 16.91
CA PHE A 56 -10.31 -3.71 17.29
C PHE A 56 -9.41 -3.77 16.04
N MET A 57 -8.39 -2.90 16.02
CA MET A 57 -7.32 -2.88 15.04
C MET A 57 -5.97 -2.87 15.77
N ALA A 58 -5.01 -3.67 15.30
CA ALA A 58 -3.62 -3.65 15.79
C ALA A 58 -2.61 -3.58 14.64
N LEU A 59 -1.57 -2.76 14.83
CA LEU A 59 -0.52 -2.55 13.85
C LEU A 59 0.52 -3.68 13.88
N ASN A 60 0.75 -4.27 12.72
CA ASN A 60 1.90 -5.16 12.48
C ASN A 60 3.16 -4.35 12.09
N PRO A 61 4.35 -4.97 12.04
CA PRO A 61 5.54 -4.35 11.48
C PRO A 61 5.32 -3.93 10.01
N MET A 62 5.70 -2.71 9.67
CA MET A 62 5.45 -2.13 8.35
C MET A 62 6.74 -1.94 7.57
N ASP A 63 6.71 -2.21 6.28
CA ASP A 63 7.81 -1.91 5.37
C ASP A 63 7.77 -0.43 4.97
N LEU A 64 8.91 0.25 4.99
CA LEU A 64 9.11 1.66 4.65
C LEU A 64 10.06 1.73 3.46
N THR A 65 9.66 2.46 2.42
CA THR A 65 10.44 2.72 1.21
C THR A 65 10.93 4.16 1.21
N PHE A 66 12.15 4.38 0.73
CA PHE A 66 12.90 5.62 0.94
C PHE A 66 13.02 5.91 2.44
N ALA A 67 13.46 4.90 3.19
CA ALA A 67 13.64 4.98 4.63
C ALA A 67 14.79 5.94 5.01
N PRO A 68 14.56 6.91 5.91
CA PRO A 68 15.61 7.83 6.37
C PRO A 68 16.66 7.11 7.22
N PRO A 69 17.87 7.69 7.42
CA PRO A 69 18.82 7.17 8.38
C PRO A 69 18.25 7.23 9.81
N PRO A 70 18.58 6.26 10.69
CA PRO A 70 18.15 6.29 12.08
C PRO A 70 18.78 7.48 12.85
N PRO A 71 18.16 7.95 13.95
CA PRO A 71 16.95 7.40 14.56
C PRO A 71 15.69 7.70 13.76
N LEU A 72 14.79 6.71 13.66
CA LEU A 72 13.47 6.86 13.08
C LEU A 72 12.58 7.74 13.98
N ASP A 73 12.14 8.87 13.45
CA ASP A 73 10.98 9.61 13.95
C ASP A 73 9.78 9.21 13.08
N ALA A 74 8.92 8.32 13.58
CA ALA A 74 7.71 7.91 12.88
C ALA A 74 6.55 7.64 13.83
N ARG A 75 5.35 7.98 13.37
CA ARG A 75 4.07 7.73 14.04
C ARG A 75 2.96 7.51 13.03
N MET A 76 1.95 6.73 13.42
CA MET A 76 0.67 6.65 12.73
C MET A 76 -0.40 7.31 13.60
N THR A 77 -1.11 8.29 13.05
CA THR A 77 -2.24 8.96 13.70
C THR A 77 -3.52 8.63 12.92
N VAL A 78 -4.57 8.18 13.59
CA VAL A 78 -5.90 8.01 13.00
C VAL A 78 -6.80 9.15 13.46
N LYS A 79 -7.48 9.77 12.50
CA LYS A 79 -8.41 10.88 12.71
C LYS A 79 -9.81 10.49 12.24
N SER A 80 -10.85 10.96 12.92
CA SER A 80 -12.21 10.95 12.36
C SER A 80 -12.33 11.97 11.22
N VAL A 81 -13.39 11.90 10.42
CA VAL A 81 -13.71 12.91 9.39
C VAL A 81 -13.87 14.33 9.93
N ASP A 82 -14.25 14.49 11.20
CA ASP A 82 -14.29 15.80 11.89
C ASP A 82 -12.88 16.36 12.23
N GLY A 83 -11.82 15.61 11.93
CA GLY A 83 -10.42 15.98 12.12
C GLY A 83 -9.87 15.74 13.53
N GLY A 84 -10.69 15.22 14.45
CA GLY A 84 -10.25 14.82 15.79
C GLY A 84 -9.36 13.58 15.72
N ALA A 85 -8.22 13.59 16.41
CA ALA A 85 -7.38 12.40 16.56
C ALA A 85 -8.06 11.39 17.50
N VAL A 86 -8.13 10.14 17.07
CA VAL A 86 -8.83 9.03 17.74
C VAL A 86 -7.82 8.00 18.26
N ALA A 87 -6.79 7.70 17.48
CA ALA A 87 -5.64 6.88 17.87
C ALA A 87 -4.32 7.52 17.43
N GLU A 88 -3.24 7.29 18.18
CA GLU A 88 -1.87 7.61 17.77
C GLU A 88 -0.91 6.55 18.30
N TRP A 89 -0.07 6.02 17.42
CA TRP A 89 0.94 5.01 17.73
C TRP A 89 2.31 5.48 17.26
N SER A 90 3.32 5.36 18.12
CA SER A 90 4.72 5.63 17.77
C SER A 90 5.42 4.36 17.29
N PHE A 91 6.49 4.49 16.51
CA PHE A 91 7.38 3.38 16.15
C PHE A 91 8.68 3.46 16.97
N TYR A 92 9.39 2.34 17.11
CA TYR A 92 10.73 2.35 17.70
C TYR A 92 11.73 3.12 16.81
N PRO A 93 12.76 3.78 17.40
CA PRO A 93 13.74 4.56 16.65
C PRO A 93 14.71 3.72 15.81
N ASP A 94 14.78 2.41 16.07
CA ASP A 94 15.59 1.45 15.32
C ASP A 94 14.70 0.56 14.44
N TYR A 95 15.17 0.26 13.22
CA TYR A 95 14.50 -0.65 12.31
C TYR A 95 14.76 -2.12 12.69
N ILE A 96 13.78 -3.00 12.48
CA ILE A 96 13.97 -4.47 12.63
C ILE A 96 14.95 -4.98 11.56
N ASN A 97 14.78 -4.46 10.35
CA ASN A 97 15.58 -4.79 9.17
C ASN A 97 15.75 -3.52 8.34
N ALA A 98 16.87 -3.38 7.64
CA ALA A 98 17.09 -2.33 6.65
C ALA A 98 17.99 -2.84 5.53
N ASP A 99 17.67 -2.51 4.29
CA ASP A 99 18.50 -2.71 3.12
C ASP A 99 18.35 -1.55 2.12
N ALA A 100 19.48 -0.86 1.88
CA ALA A 100 19.63 0.29 0.98
C ALA A 100 18.56 1.41 1.13
N VAL A 101 17.40 1.25 0.48
CA VAL A 101 16.28 2.22 0.48
C VAL A 101 15.04 1.71 1.21
N PHE A 102 15.04 0.46 1.66
CA PHE A 102 13.94 -0.17 2.38
C PHE A 102 14.31 -0.38 3.85
N ALA A 103 13.33 -0.26 4.74
CA ALA A 103 13.46 -0.65 6.13
C ALA A 103 12.14 -1.19 6.70
N ARG A 104 12.20 -1.93 7.80
CA ARG A 104 11.03 -2.41 8.53
C ARG A 104 10.92 -1.69 9.86
N MET A 105 9.86 -0.91 10.02
CA MET A 105 9.55 -0.21 11.28
C MET A 105 8.66 -1.08 12.18
N GLN A 106 8.96 -1.08 13.47
CA GLN A 106 8.22 -1.81 14.50
C GLN A 106 7.36 -0.81 15.30
N PRO A 107 6.02 -0.97 15.34
CA PRO A 107 5.19 -0.23 16.28
C PRO A 107 5.64 -0.45 17.73
N ALA A 108 5.62 0.61 18.54
CA ALA A 108 5.88 0.56 19.97
C ALA A 108 4.63 0.07 20.73
N ASN A 109 4.84 -0.74 21.78
CA ASN A 109 3.74 -1.43 22.47
C ASN A 109 3.00 -0.53 23.49
N PRO A 110 1.67 -0.68 23.65
CA PRO A 110 0.73 -1.39 22.77
C PRO A 110 0.43 -0.58 21.50
N ALA A 111 0.22 -1.28 20.38
CA ALA A 111 0.00 -0.68 19.06
C ALA A 111 -1.40 -1.00 18.51
N ASP A 112 -2.41 -0.89 19.39
CA ASP A 112 -3.79 -1.26 19.12
C ASP A 112 -4.80 -0.17 19.53
N HIS A 113 -6.03 -0.30 19.02
CA HIS A 113 -7.17 0.57 19.34
C HIS A 113 -8.49 -0.11 18.95
N ALA A 114 -9.57 0.14 19.71
CA ALA A 114 -10.93 -0.25 19.33
C ALA A 114 -11.69 0.97 18.78
N PHE A 115 -12.16 0.88 17.54
CA PHE A 115 -12.84 1.96 16.83
C PHE A 115 -14.36 1.82 16.91
N GLU A 116 -15.02 2.96 17.16
CA GLU A 116 -16.47 3.11 17.06
C GLU A 116 -16.91 3.16 15.58
N VAL A 117 -18.22 3.12 15.32
CA VAL A 117 -18.79 3.33 13.99
C VAL A 117 -18.48 4.75 13.49
N GLY A 118 -17.93 4.88 12.28
CA GLY A 118 -17.58 6.17 11.68
C GLY A 118 -16.57 6.09 10.53
N ASP A 119 -16.28 7.25 9.94
CA ASP A 119 -15.30 7.41 8.86
C ASP A 119 -13.95 7.94 9.39
N TYR A 120 -12.87 7.33 8.93
CA TYR A 120 -11.52 7.52 9.46
C TYR A 120 -10.43 7.73 8.40
N VAL A 121 -9.39 8.43 8.81
CA VAL A 121 -8.15 8.63 8.04
C VAL A 121 -6.96 8.26 8.91
N ALA A 122 -6.23 7.20 8.53
CA ALA A 122 -4.93 6.86 9.07
C ALA A 122 -3.83 7.57 8.27
N GLU A 123 -2.98 8.34 8.95
CA GLU A 123 -1.84 9.05 8.35
C GLU A 123 -0.55 8.61 9.05
N THR A 124 0.43 8.13 8.29
CA THR A 124 1.76 7.88 8.82
C THR A 124 2.65 9.09 8.56
N THR A 125 3.20 9.66 9.64
CA THR A 125 4.23 10.70 9.59
C THR A 125 5.61 10.04 9.74
N VAL A 126 6.59 10.45 8.93
CA VAL A 126 8.00 10.06 9.03
C VAL A 126 8.85 11.33 8.92
N ALA A 127 9.78 11.54 9.86
CA ALA A 127 10.65 12.72 9.95
C ALA A 127 9.88 14.05 9.84
N GLY A 128 8.73 14.14 10.51
CA GLY A 128 7.85 15.32 10.52
C GLY A 128 6.97 15.54 9.28
N ALA A 129 7.04 14.70 8.24
CA ALA A 129 6.21 14.81 7.03
C ALA A 129 5.28 13.60 6.86
N THR A 130 4.07 13.79 6.31
CA THR A 130 3.14 12.67 6.02
C THR A 130 3.70 11.83 4.87
N ALA A 131 4.12 10.61 5.19
CA ALA A 131 4.69 9.64 4.25
C ALA A 131 3.61 8.87 3.48
N SER A 132 2.50 8.52 4.15
CA SER A 132 1.40 7.78 3.53
C SER A 132 0.07 8.03 4.24
N ARG A 133 -1.03 7.91 3.48
CA ARG A 133 -2.41 8.06 3.97
C ARG A 133 -3.26 6.86 3.56
N MET A 134 -4.14 6.44 4.45
CA MET A 134 -5.16 5.41 4.21
C MET A 134 -6.51 5.89 4.76
N THR A 135 -7.60 5.67 4.03
CA THR A 135 -8.98 6.01 4.46
C THR A 135 -9.78 4.73 4.63
N PHE A 136 -10.56 4.63 5.70
CA PHE A 136 -11.43 3.50 5.99
C PHE A 136 -12.66 3.95 6.78
N SER A 137 -13.67 3.10 6.82
CA SER A 137 -14.89 3.30 7.61
C SER A 137 -15.10 2.09 8.51
N VAL A 138 -15.70 2.29 9.68
CA VAL A 138 -16.19 1.22 10.56
C VAL A 138 -17.70 1.27 10.52
N VAL A 139 -18.33 0.17 10.14
CA VAL A 139 -19.78 0.05 9.99
C VAL A 139 -20.33 -1.04 10.89
N SER A 140 -21.52 -0.82 11.42
CA SER A 140 -22.26 -1.80 12.21
C SER A 140 -22.98 -2.79 11.29
N LYS A 141 -22.93 -4.07 11.64
CA LYS A 141 -23.62 -5.17 10.96
C LYS A 141 -24.35 -6.04 11.97
N SER A 142 -25.68 -6.04 11.87
CA SER A 142 -26.55 -6.97 12.61
C SER A 142 -26.24 -8.40 12.17
N THR A 143 -25.93 -9.29 13.11
CA THR A 143 -25.68 -10.71 12.84
C THR A 143 -26.88 -11.60 13.14
N SER A 144 -27.92 -11.05 13.75
CA SER A 144 -29.15 -11.74 14.12
C SER A 144 -30.37 -11.09 13.45
N ASP A 145 -31.31 -11.95 13.04
CA ASP A 145 -32.67 -11.55 12.65
C ASP A 145 -33.60 -11.40 13.88
N ASP A 146 -33.12 -11.69 15.10
CA ASP A 146 -33.87 -11.48 16.33
C ASP A 146 -33.83 -9.98 16.73
N PRO A 147 -34.95 -9.25 16.70
CA PRO A 147 -34.99 -7.84 17.07
C PRO A 147 -34.77 -7.57 18.57
N PHE A 148 -34.69 -8.61 19.41
CA PHE A 148 -34.43 -8.50 20.84
C PHE A 148 -32.98 -8.85 21.24
N ASP A 149 -32.23 -9.52 20.34
CA ASP A 149 -30.79 -9.76 20.47
C ASP A 149 -30.15 -9.69 19.07
N PRO A 150 -29.94 -8.47 18.53
CA PRO A 150 -29.53 -8.25 17.14
C PRO A 150 -28.09 -8.70 16.83
N GLY A 151 -27.26 -8.93 17.86
CA GLY A 151 -25.85 -9.29 17.70
C GLY A 151 -25.08 -8.26 16.87
N GLU A 152 -24.57 -7.20 17.50
CA GLU A 152 -23.81 -6.18 16.77
C GLU A 152 -22.37 -6.64 16.55
N THR A 153 -21.95 -6.68 15.28
CA THR A 153 -20.53 -6.81 14.89
C THR A 153 -20.10 -5.58 14.10
N LEU A 154 -18.83 -5.22 14.22
CA LEU A 154 -18.23 -4.15 13.45
C LEU A 154 -17.47 -4.72 12.25
N THR A 155 -17.58 -4.03 11.12
CA THR A 155 -16.88 -4.36 9.87
C THR A 155 -16.11 -3.13 9.40
N PHE A 156 -14.89 -3.33 8.92
CA PHE A 156 -14.09 -2.26 8.33
C PHE A 156 -14.31 -2.23 6.81
N GLU A 157 -14.70 -1.09 6.27
CA GLU A 157 -14.79 -0.85 4.83
C GLU A 157 -13.61 -0.01 4.36
N GLY A 158 -13.03 -0.33 3.21
CA GLY A 158 -11.88 0.41 2.73
C GLY A 158 -10.93 -0.38 1.80
N PRO A 159 -9.62 -0.12 1.86
CA PRO A 159 -8.71 -0.54 0.80
C PRO A 159 -8.46 -2.05 0.76
N TRP A 160 -8.67 -2.81 1.85
CA TRP A 160 -8.63 -4.27 1.84
C TRP A 160 -9.57 -4.89 0.80
N GLN A 161 -10.73 -4.26 0.57
CA GLN A 161 -11.72 -4.70 -0.41
C GLN A 161 -11.40 -4.23 -1.84
N ARG A 162 -10.44 -3.30 -1.99
CA ARG A 162 -10.17 -2.61 -3.26
C ARG A 162 -8.82 -2.98 -3.89
N PHE A 163 -7.85 -3.46 -3.13
CA PHE A 163 -6.51 -3.73 -3.66
C PHE A 163 -6.17 -5.21 -3.79
N GLY A 164 -5.44 -5.51 -4.85
CA GLY A 164 -4.63 -6.71 -5.00
C GLY A 164 -3.32 -6.38 -5.71
N TYR A 165 -2.45 -7.35 -5.89
CA TYR A 165 -1.28 -7.21 -6.76
C TYR A 165 -0.86 -8.56 -7.33
N PHE A 166 -0.27 -8.56 -8.53
CA PHE A 166 0.45 -9.72 -9.02
C PHE A 166 1.92 -9.69 -8.59
N THR A 167 2.46 -10.86 -8.25
CA THR A 167 3.91 -11.14 -8.23
C THR A 167 4.25 -12.15 -9.32
N PHE A 168 5.54 -12.24 -9.64
CA PHE A 168 6.05 -13.04 -10.75
C PHE A 168 7.22 -13.90 -10.28
N THR A 169 7.00 -15.21 -10.14
CA THR A 169 8.01 -16.15 -9.63
C THR A 169 8.61 -16.99 -10.76
N PRO A 170 9.95 -17.12 -10.88
CA PRO A 170 10.57 -17.98 -11.89
C PRO A 170 10.17 -19.46 -11.78
N TYR A 171 9.51 -19.98 -12.81
CA TYR A 171 9.06 -21.38 -12.89
C TYR A 171 9.97 -22.21 -13.80
N ALA A 172 11.03 -22.77 -13.20
CA ALA A 172 12.13 -23.43 -13.89
C ALA A 172 11.70 -24.55 -14.87
N LYS A 173 10.64 -25.30 -14.57
CA LYS A 173 10.18 -26.43 -15.41
C LYS A 173 9.71 -26.02 -16.81
N ALA A 174 9.28 -24.77 -17.00
CA ALA A 174 8.75 -24.28 -18.28
C ALA A 174 9.34 -22.92 -18.70
N ALA A 175 10.51 -22.55 -18.15
CA ALA A 175 11.28 -21.34 -18.49
C ALA A 175 10.43 -20.05 -18.59
N ARG A 176 9.50 -19.87 -17.65
CA ARG A 176 8.53 -18.76 -17.61
C ARG A 176 8.43 -18.17 -16.21
N GLU A 177 7.90 -16.96 -16.10
CA GLU A 177 7.50 -16.38 -14.81
C GLU A 177 6.04 -16.75 -14.54
N ALA A 178 5.79 -17.48 -13.45
CA ALA A 178 4.45 -17.84 -12.99
C ALA A 178 3.80 -16.65 -12.28
N VAL A 179 2.54 -16.39 -12.61
CA VAL A 179 1.73 -15.35 -11.95
C VAL A 179 1.11 -15.87 -10.66
N GLU A 180 1.25 -15.11 -9.58
CA GLU A 180 0.49 -15.28 -8.34
C GLU A 180 -0.27 -13.97 -8.04
N LEU A 181 -1.56 -14.08 -7.72
CA LEU A 181 -2.37 -12.95 -7.27
C LEU A 181 -2.38 -12.91 -5.73
N HIS A 182 -2.05 -11.74 -5.18
CA HIS A 182 -2.25 -11.43 -3.77
C HIS A 182 -3.43 -10.45 -3.61
N PHE A 183 -4.27 -10.68 -2.62
CA PHE A 183 -5.43 -9.84 -2.29
C PHE A 183 -5.85 -10.06 -0.84
N TRP A 184 -6.70 -9.19 -0.28
CA TRP A 184 -7.21 -9.36 1.08
C TRP A 184 -8.65 -9.85 1.06
N ALA A 185 -8.87 -10.98 1.74
CA ALA A 185 -10.18 -11.57 1.96
C ALA A 185 -10.15 -12.43 3.24
N GLY A 186 -11.23 -12.41 4.01
CA GLY A 186 -11.31 -13.16 5.28
C GLY A 186 -12.74 -13.47 5.68
N LEU A 187 -12.97 -13.67 6.98
CA LEU A 187 -14.26 -14.09 7.53
C LEU A 187 -15.41 -13.13 7.19
N SER A 188 -15.15 -11.83 6.99
CA SER A 188 -16.20 -10.88 6.58
C SER A 188 -16.74 -11.12 5.17
N ASP A 189 -15.98 -11.80 4.31
CA ASP A 189 -16.39 -12.25 2.98
C ASP A 189 -17.00 -13.68 2.98
N ALA A 190 -17.08 -14.33 4.14
CA ALA A 190 -17.67 -15.67 4.26
C ALA A 190 -19.21 -15.62 4.37
N PRO A 191 -19.92 -16.71 4.05
CA PRO A 191 -21.33 -16.86 4.40
C PRO A 191 -21.51 -16.82 5.92
N ALA A 192 -22.64 -16.32 6.40
CA ALA A 192 -22.93 -16.29 7.85
C ALA A 192 -22.80 -17.70 8.46
N GLY A 193 -22.04 -17.80 9.56
CA GLY A 193 -21.74 -19.06 10.26
C GLY A 193 -20.76 -20.02 9.56
N ALA A 194 -20.21 -19.67 8.39
CA ALA A 194 -19.23 -20.49 7.70
C ALA A 194 -17.81 -20.23 8.21
N ALA A 195 -17.21 -21.20 8.91
CA ALA A 195 -15.83 -21.11 9.39
C ALA A 195 -14.76 -21.12 8.28
N ARG A 196 -15.14 -21.46 7.04
CA ARG A 196 -14.31 -21.48 5.82
C ARG A 196 -15.19 -21.34 4.58
N ALA A 197 -14.72 -20.62 3.56
CA ALA A 197 -15.32 -20.64 2.23
C ALA A 197 -14.21 -20.69 1.16
N PRO A 198 -14.20 -21.70 0.25
CA PRO A 198 -13.24 -21.73 -0.84
C PRO A 198 -13.49 -20.61 -1.85
N LEU A 199 -12.40 -20.07 -2.42
CA LEU A 199 -12.45 -19.02 -3.43
C LEU A 199 -11.97 -19.53 -4.79
N ARG A 200 -12.65 -19.07 -5.83
CA ARG A 200 -12.27 -19.16 -7.23
C ARG A 200 -11.69 -17.82 -7.66
N VAL A 201 -10.59 -17.85 -8.40
CA VAL A 201 -9.97 -16.67 -9.02
C VAL A 201 -9.86 -16.94 -10.51
N GLU A 202 -10.47 -16.09 -11.33
CA GLU A 202 -10.41 -16.20 -12.79
C GLU A 202 -9.86 -14.92 -13.40
N VAL A 203 -8.94 -15.06 -14.35
CA VAL A 203 -8.41 -13.97 -15.16
C VAL A 203 -8.95 -14.08 -16.57
N MET A 204 -9.65 -13.04 -16.98
CA MET A 204 -10.23 -12.89 -18.31
C MET A 204 -9.43 -11.87 -19.12
N ARG A 205 -9.24 -12.12 -20.42
CA ARG A 205 -8.73 -11.15 -21.40
C ARG A 205 -9.75 -11.00 -22.52
N ASN A 206 -10.22 -9.78 -22.79
CA ASN A 206 -11.22 -9.49 -23.81
C ASN A 206 -12.50 -10.38 -23.72
N GLY A 207 -12.86 -10.83 -22.51
CA GLY A 207 -14.01 -11.72 -22.25
C GLY A 207 -13.71 -13.23 -22.28
N GLU A 208 -12.50 -13.66 -22.63
CA GLU A 208 -12.08 -15.07 -22.60
C GLU A 208 -11.28 -15.38 -21.33
N ILE A 209 -11.57 -16.49 -20.64
CA ILE A 209 -10.79 -16.95 -19.48
C ILE A 209 -9.42 -17.43 -19.97
N ILE A 210 -8.36 -16.72 -19.58
CA ILE A 210 -6.97 -17.07 -19.91
C ILE A 210 -6.23 -17.77 -18.78
N GLY A 211 -6.78 -17.76 -17.56
CA GLY A 211 -6.25 -18.53 -16.46
C GLY A 211 -7.12 -18.47 -15.21
N HIS A 212 -6.88 -19.40 -14.30
CA HIS A 212 -7.59 -19.50 -13.03
C HIS A 212 -6.76 -20.22 -11.97
N ASN A 213 -7.15 -20.08 -10.69
CA ASN A 213 -6.58 -20.88 -9.61
C ASN A 213 -7.01 -22.36 -9.71
N ARG A 214 -6.32 -23.23 -8.94
CA ARG A 214 -6.81 -24.59 -8.68
C ARG A 214 -7.99 -24.54 -7.71
N LYS A 215 -8.85 -25.55 -7.77
CA LYS A 215 -10.00 -25.67 -6.87
C LYS A 215 -9.55 -25.64 -5.40
N SER A 216 -10.30 -24.92 -4.58
CA SER A 216 -10.11 -24.83 -3.12
C SER A 216 -8.85 -24.14 -2.60
N VAL A 217 -8.11 -23.37 -3.42
CA VAL A 217 -7.02 -22.50 -2.96
C VAL A 217 -7.10 -21.13 -3.64
N PRO A 218 -7.30 -20.02 -2.93
CA PRO A 218 -7.35 -19.89 -1.47
C PRO A 218 -8.70 -20.32 -0.85
N THR A 219 -8.74 -20.38 0.49
CA THR A 219 -9.95 -20.61 1.28
C THR A 219 -9.96 -19.58 2.41
N LEU A 220 -11.09 -18.89 2.60
CA LEU A 220 -11.24 -17.88 3.66
C LEU A 220 -10.91 -18.47 5.04
N GLY A 221 -10.08 -17.75 5.77
CA GLY A 221 -9.58 -18.10 7.10
C GLY A 221 -10.51 -17.65 8.23
N GLY A 222 -9.98 -17.71 9.46
CA GLY A 222 -10.70 -17.29 10.68
C GLY A 222 -10.49 -15.83 11.07
N ALA A 223 -9.52 -15.11 10.48
CA ALA A 223 -9.37 -13.69 10.72
C ALA A 223 -10.36 -12.88 9.86
N TRP A 224 -10.65 -11.64 10.28
CA TRP A 224 -11.60 -10.76 9.60
C TRP A 224 -11.21 -10.48 8.13
N MET A 225 -9.93 -10.12 7.92
CA MET A 225 -9.24 -10.12 6.62
C MET A 225 -7.89 -10.81 6.78
N ASP A 226 -7.57 -11.72 5.86
CA ASP A 226 -6.23 -12.28 5.70
C ASP A 226 -5.72 -11.95 4.29
N ARG A 227 -4.40 -11.77 4.14
CA ARG A 227 -3.79 -11.67 2.82
C ARG A 227 -3.73 -13.06 2.17
N GLN A 228 -4.54 -13.25 1.14
CA GLN A 228 -4.61 -14.47 0.35
C GLN A 228 -3.54 -14.45 -0.76
N ALA A 229 -2.99 -15.63 -1.07
CA ALA A 229 -2.15 -15.87 -2.24
C ALA A 229 -2.83 -16.91 -3.15
N ALA A 230 -2.96 -16.60 -4.43
CA ALA A 230 -3.63 -17.42 -5.43
C ALA A 230 -2.72 -17.64 -6.65
N PRO A 231 -1.96 -18.76 -6.70
CA PRO A 231 -1.22 -19.16 -7.88
C PRO A 231 -2.17 -19.37 -9.06
N LEU A 232 -1.87 -18.75 -10.21
CA LEU A 232 -2.70 -18.82 -11.40
C LEU A 232 -2.14 -19.80 -12.43
N PHE A 233 -3.03 -20.52 -13.08
CA PHE A 233 -2.74 -21.55 -14.07
C PHE A 233 -3.46 -21.27 -15.39
N GLU A 234 -2.91 -21.76 -16.49
CA GLU A 234 -3.62 -21.86 -17.77
C GLU A 234 -4.93 -22.66 -17.61
N PRO A 235 -5.93 -22.50 -18.50
CA PRO A 235 -7.21 -23.18 -18.38
C PRO A 235 -7.04 -24.71 -18.37
N HIS A 236 -7.48 -25.34 -17.28
CA HIS A 236 -7.26 -26.77 -17.02
C HIS A 236 -8.50 -27.40 -16.37
N LYS A 237 -8.59 -28.74 -16.39
CA LYS A 237 -9.63 -29.45 -15.63
C LYS A 237 -9.35 -29.33 -14.13
N ASP A 238 -10.39 -29.19 -13.32
CA ASP A 238 -10.30 -29.17 -11.86
C ASP A 238 -9.29 -30.20 -11.32
N ASN A 239 -8.33 -29.71 -10.53
CA ASN A 239 -7.29 -30.51 -9.86
C ASN A 239 -6.28 -31.22 -10.78
N ASP A 240 -6.12 -30.81 -12.05
CA ASP A 240 -5.03 -31.35 -12.89
C ASP A 240 -3.65 -31.08 -12.25
N PRO A 241 -2.89 -32.12 -11.83
CA PRO A 241 -1.59 -31.92 -11.22
C PRO A 241 -0.57 -31.29 -12.17
N ASN A 242 -0.77 -31.46 -13.48
CA ASN A 242 0.12 -30.99 -14.55
C ASN A 242 -0.31 -29.63 -15.13
N ALA A 243 -1.32 -28.97 -14.55
CA ALA A 243 -1.72 -27.62 -14.95
C ALA A 243 -0.50 -26.69 -14.99
N LEU A 244 -0.26 -26.08 -16.15
CA LEU A 244 0.83 -25.13 -16.35
C LEU A 244 0.49 -23.80 -15.68
N PRO A 245 1.44 -23.14 -14.99
CA PRO A 245 1.18 -21.83 -14.42
C PRO A 245 1.00 -20.79 -15.53
N LEU A 246 0.05 -19.88 -15.33
CA LEU A 246 -0.18 -18.72 -16.20
C LEU A 246 1.11 -17.91 -16.27
N ALA A 247 1.56 -17.56 -17.48
CA ALA A 247 2.80 -16.82 -17.66
C ALA A 247 2.57 -15.32 -17.58
N LYS A 248 3.53 -14.55 -17.04
CA LYS A 248 3.52 -13.06 -17.11
C LYS A 248 3.27 -12.57 -18.54
N SER A 249 3.89 -13.21 -19.53
CA SER A 249 3.74 -12.90 -20.96
C SER A 249 2.30 -13.06 -21.49
N ASP A 250 1.42 -13.82 -20.83
CA ASP A 250 0.01 -13.92 -21.21
C ASP A 250 -0.81 -12.72 -20.70
N LEU A 251 -0.36 -12.07 -19.61
CA LEU A 251 -0.91 -10.81 -19.11
C LEU A 251 -0.37 -9.59 -19.87
N GLU A 252 0.83 -9.67 -20.43
CA GLU A 252 1.47 -8.57 -21.17
C GLU A 252 0.91 -8.39 -22.60
N ARG A 253 0.19 -9.38 -23.14
CA ARG A 253 -0.47 -9.28 -24.46
C ARG A 253 -1.52 -8.18 -24.49
N ASP A 254 -1.59 -7.43 -25.58
CA ASP A 254 -2.52 -6.30 -25.72
C ASP A 254 -3.99 -6.73 -25.54
N GLY A 255 -4.74 -5.99 -24.70
CA GLY A 255 -6.13 -6.28 -24.39
C GLY A 255 -6.61 -5.65 -23.08
N THR A 256 -7.92 -5.74 -22.84
CA THR A 256 -8.52 -5.43 -21.55
C THR A 256 -8.60 -6.69 -20.70
N TYR A 257 -8.33 -6.56 -19.41
CA TYR A 257 -8.30 -7.66 -18.47
C TYR A 257 -9.27 -7.42 -17.32
N ALA A 258 -9.90 -8.51 -16.87
CA ALA A 258 -10.65 -8.56 -15.63
C ALA A 258 -10.14 -9.72 -14.78
N VAL A 259 -9.99 -9.49 -13.48
CA VAL A 259 -9.72 -10.52 -12.48
C VAL A 259 -10.94 -10.59 -11.59
N THR A 260 -11.63 -11.73 -11.56
CA THR A 260 -12.83 -11.92 -10.76
C THR A 260 -12.54 -12.95 -9.67
N ILE A 261 -12.85 -12.59 -8.43
CA ILE A 261 -12.73 -13.48 -7.27
C ILE A 261 -14.15 -13.81 -6.81
N THR A 262 -14.53 -15.08 -6.87
CA THR A 262 -15.84 -15.57 -6.44
C THR A 262 -15.73 -16.60 -5.34
N ARG A 263 -16.81 -16.76 -4.58
CA ARG A 263 -16.97 -17.80 -3.56
C ARG A 263 -17.53 -19.07 -4.20
N ASP A 264 -16.83 -20.19 -4.08
CA ASP A 264 -17.17 -21.47 -4.75
C ASP A 264 -18.58 -22.01 -4.39
N GLY A 265 -19.09 -21.68 -3.19
CA GLY A 265 -20.33 -22.26 -2.66
C GLY A 265 -21.63 -21.68 -3.24
N ASP A 266 -21.62 -20.40 -3.62
CA ASP A 266 -22.82 -19.66 -4.06
C ASP A 266 -22.56 -18.72 -5.23
N GLY A 267 -21.31 -18.62 -5.72
CA GLY A 267 -20.93 -17.77 -6.84
C GLY A 267 -20.87 -16.27 -6.51
N ALA A 268 -20.98 -15.87 -5.24
CA ALA A 268 -20.89 -14.47 -4.85
C ALA A 268 -19.54 -13.87 -5.28
N VAL A 269 -19.57 -12.76 -6.01
CA VAL A 269 -18.36 -11.99 -6.34
C VAL A 269 -17.87 -11.30 -5.08
N ILE A 270 -16.64 -11.57 -4.69
CA ILE A 270 -15.98 -11.02 -3.50
C ILE A 270 -15.12 -9.82 -3.89
N ARG A 271 -14.43 -9.89 -5.04
CA ARG A 271 -13.63 -8.79 -5.61
C ARG A 271 -13.69 -8.84 -7.13
N GLN A 272 -13.58 -7.68 -7.77
CA GLN A 272 -13.26 -7.58 -9.19
C GLN A 272 -12.19 -6.51 -9.42
N PHE A 273 -11.12 -6.85 -10.13
CA PHE A 273 -10.09 -5.92 -10.58
C PHE A 273 -10.11 -5.79 -12.10
N ARG A 274 -9.71 -4.62 -12.63
CA ARG A 274 -9.56 -4.41 -14.07
C ARG A 274 -8.24 -3.72 -14.39
N PHE A 275 -7.62 -4.12 -15.49
CA PHE A 275 -6.41 -3.47 -16.01
C PHE A 275 -6.31 -3.60 -17.53
N VAL A 276 -5.35 -2.93 -18.13
CA VAL A 276 -5.11 -2.92 -19.57
C VAL A 276 -3.64 -3.20 -19.84
N SER A 277 -3.37 -4.02 -20.85
CA SER A 277 -2.03 -4.19 -21.41
C SER A 277 -1.99 -3.66 -22.83
N ALA A 278 -0.90 -2.98 -23.18
CA ALA A 278 -0.74 -2.30 -24.47
C ALA A 278 0.75 -2.22 -24.83
N GLY A 279 1.09 -2.47 -26.10
CA GLY A 279 2.47 -2.49 -26.57
C GLY A 279 3.30 -3.64 -25.96
N GLY A 280 2.67 -4.77 -25.65
CA GLY A 280 3.32 -5.93 -25.06
C GLY A 280 3.74 -5.75 -23.60
N LYS A 281 3.04 -4.91 -22.84
CA LYS A 281 3.28 -4.65 -21.41
C LYS A 281 1.98 -4.38 -20.67
N MET A 282 1.91 -4.80 -19.40
CA MET A 282 0.84 -4.37 -18.50
C MET A 282 1.00 -2.88 -18.14
N THR A 283 -0.09 -2.12 -18.16
CA THR A 283 -0.08 -0.68 -17.83
C THR A 283 0.02 -0.52 -16.31
N PRO A 284 1.09 0.05 -15.74
CA PRO A 284 1.23 0.16 -14.30
C PRO A 284 0.13 1.03 -13.70
N HIS A 285 -0.35 0.66 -12.51
CA HIS A 285 -1.30 1.45 -11.75
C HIS A 285 -0.78 2.90 -11.57
N PRO A 286 -1.56 3.97 -11.85
CA PRO A 286 -1.07 5.35 -11.84
C PRO A 286 -0.31 5.77 -10.57
N ARG A 287 -0.82 5.39 -9.39
CA ARG A 287 -0.16 5.60 -8.08
C ARG A 287 1.22 4.96 -7.90
N THR A 288 1.69 4.07 -8.77
CA THR A 288 3.04 3.48 -8.66
C THR A 288 4.10 4.21 -9.50
N VAL A 289 3.68 5.16 -10.34
CA VAL A 289 4.57 5.99 -11.16
C VAL A 289 5.35 6.95 -10.27
N PRO A 290 6.70 7.00 -10.36
CA PRO A 290 7.50 7.91 -9.55
C PRO A 290 7.08 9.38 -9.74
N GLY A 291 6.84 10.09 -8.63
CA GLY A 291 6.35 11.48 -8.66
C GLY A 291 4.82 11.60 -8.83
N TYR A 292 4.06 10.55 -8.49
CA TYR A 292 2.61 10.66 -8.33
C TYR A 292 2.26 11.66 -7.22
N GLU A 293 1.21 12.46 -7.43
CA GLU A 293 0.68 13.41 -6.45
C GLU A 293 -0.82 13.17 -6.18
N PRO A 294 -1.29 13.27 -4.92
CA PRO A 294 -0.50 13.58 -3.72
C PRO A 294 0.45 12.43 -3.34
N HIS A 295 1.70 12.75 -2.98
CA HIS A 295 2.73 11.74 -2.61
C HIS A 295 2.26 10.80 -1.49
N THR A 296 1.37 11.25 -0.59
CA THR A 296 0.76 10.42 0.47
C THR A 296 0.01 9.19 -0.04
N ASP A 297 -0.37 9.19 -1.32
CA ASP A 297 -1.13 8.14 -1.96
C ASP A 297 -0.25 7.34 -2.94
N TYR A 298 1.07 7.59 -2.99
CA TYR A 298 2.00 6.81 -3.79
C TYR A 298 2.11 5.37 -3.29
N ILE A 299 1.95 4.42 -4.20
CA ILE A 299 2.03 2.99 -3.93
C ILE A 299 3.38 2.48 -4.41
N THR A 300 4.19 1.92 -3.51
CA THR A 300 5.47 1.34 -3.89
C THR A 300 5.27 0.10 -4.80
N PRO A 301 5.86 0.04 -6.02
CA PRO A 301 5.73 -1.08 -6.96
C PRO A 301 6.53 -2.33 -6.55
N ARG A 302 6.77 -2.52 -5.26
CA ARG A 302 7.52 -3.63 -4.67
C ARG A 302 6.98 -4.03 -3.31
N VAL A 303 7.15 -5.30 -2.97
CA VAL A 303 6.81 -5.91 -1.68
C VAL A 303 7.95 -6.81 -1.21
N ILE A 304 8.04 -7.14 0.09
CA ILE A 304 9.02 -8.16 0.55
C ILE A 304 8.69 -9.48 -0.14
N ARG A 305 9.72 -10.20 -0.61
CA ARG A 305 9.57 -11.60 -1.01
C ARG A 305 9.42 -12.46 0.23
N GLU A 306 8.39 -13.27 0.28
CA GLU A 306 8.17 -14.15 1.43
C GLU A 306 9.04 -15.41 1.41
N GLY A 307 9.27 -15.99 2.58
CA GLY A 307 10.07 -17.21 2.72
C GLY A 307 11.58 -17.04 2.47
N THR A 308 12.07 -15.84 2.16
CA THR A 308 13.50 -15.54 2.09
C THR A 308 14.10 -15.38 3.48
N THR A 309 15.39 -15.70 3.61
CA THR A 309 16.19 -15.37 4.80
C THR A 309 16.76 -13.95 4.75
N GLY A 310 16.74 -13.31 3.58
CA GLY A 310 17.09 -11.89 3.39
C GLY A 310 15.87 -10.98 3.52
N TYR A 311 16.12 -9.68 3.68
CA TYR A 311 15.12 -8.62 3.60
C TYR A 311 14.89 -8.23 2.12
N ASP A 312 14.58 -9.24 1.29
CA ASP A 312 14.55 -9.17 -0.17
C ASP A 312 13.23 -8.60 -0.69
N PHE A 313 13.26 -7.88 -1.82
CA PHE A 313 12.06 -7.29 -2.44
C PHE A 313 11.85 -7.77 -3.88
N GLU A 314 10.60 -7.82 -4.30
CA GLU A 314 10.21 -8.17 -5.67
C GLU A 314 9.17 -7.21 -6.25
N GLU A 315 9.01 -7.24 -7.58
CA GLU A 315 8.07 -6.40 -8.32
C GLU A 315 6.61 -6.78 -7.99
N ALA A 316 5.80 -5.79 -7.67
CA ALA A 316 4.37 -5.93 -7.43
C ALA A 316 3.58 -5.11 -8.45
N PHE A 317 2.82 -5.78 -9.31
CA PHE A 317 1.89 -5.12 -10.23
C PHE A 317 0.56 -4.90 -9.51
N TRP A 318 0.40 -3.72 -8.91
CA TRP A 318 -0.79 -3.36 -8.14
C TRP A 318 -2.04 -3.24 -9.03
N LEU A 319 -3.15 -3.73 -8.48
CA LEU A 319 -4.48 -3.71 -9.04
C LEU A 319 -5.41 -2.93 -8.09
N GLU A 320 -6.37 -2.21 -8.66
CA GLU A 320 -7.46 -1.59 -7.92
C GLU A 320 -8.81 -2.06 -8.50
N GLY A 321 -9.76 -2.30 -7.60
CA GLY A 321 -11.13 -2.67 -7.93
C GLY A 321 -12.03 -1.44 -8.06
N GLU A 322 -13.10 -1.59 -8.81
CA GLU A 322 -14.17 -0.60 -8.87
C GLU A 322 -14.90 -0.56 -7.53
N VAL A 323 -15.28 0.63 -7.06
CA VAL A 323 -16.23 0.79 -5.94
C VAL A 323 -17.62 0.74 -6.56
N GLU A 324 -18.39 -0.29 -6.22
CA GLU A 324 -19.82 -0.40 -6.59
C GLU A 324 -20.70 0.52 -5.73
#